data_AF-A0A258CWF8-F1
#
_entry.id   AF-A0A258CWF8-F1
#
_cell.length_a   1.000
_cell.length_b   1.000
_cell.length_c   1.000
_cell.angle_alpha   90.00
_cell.angle_beta   90.00
_cell.angle_gamma   90.00
#
_symmetry.space_group_name_H-M   'P 1'
#
loop_
_entity.id
_entity.type
_entity.pdbx_description
1 polymer ?
#
loop_
_entity_poly.entity_id
_entity_poly.type
_entity_poly.pdbx_seq_one_letter_code
_entity_poly.pdbx_strand_id
1 'polypeptide(L)' 'MTVKITTGFVGREQALTELFATTFTTSEGPDEGALIADLVRDLLAETPTKDIRVFCAEDEGLVIGAAIFTRLTYSHDPH' A
#
# COMPACT_ATOMS: atom_id res chain seq x y z
N MET A 1 6.58 22.93 -4.42
CA MET A 1 6.28 21.51 -4.15
C MET A 1 4.93 21.46 -3.45
N THR A 2 3.91 20.90 -4.11
CA THR A 2 2.56 20.82 -3.54
C THR A 2 2.14 19.37 -3.57
N VAL A 3 2.23 18.73 -2.41
CA VAL A 3 1.78 17.35 -2.23
C VAL A 3 0.25 17.33 -2.14
N LYS A 4 -0.37 16.44 -2.89
CA LYS A 4 -1.81 16.17 -2.84
C LYS A 4 -2.04 14.78 -2.25
N ILE A 5 -3.10 14.64 -1.46
CA ILE A 5 -3.56 13.32 -1.02
C ILE A 5 -4.68 12.87 -1.94
N THR A 6 -4.52 11.69 -2.53
CA THR A 6 -5.54 11.01 -3.34
C THR A 6 -5.91 9.68 -2.71
N THR A 7 -7.04 9.11 -3.13
CA THR A 7 -7.57 7.85 -2.57
C THR A 7 -7.78 6.81 -3.65
N GLY A 8 -7.63 5.54 -3.29
CA GLY A 8 -7.79 4.41 -4.18
C GLY A 8 -6.48 4.01 -4.84
N PHE A 9 -6.50 2.82 -5.45
CA PHE A 9 -5.31 2.16 -6.00
C PHE A 9 -5.53 1.53 -7.37
N VAL A 10 -6.75 1.58 -7.92
CA VAL A 10 -7.08 0.96 -9.21
C VAL A 10 -6.22 1.58 -10.31
N GLY A 11 -5.47 0.74 -11.01
CA GLY A 11 -4.52 1.16 -12.05
C GLY A 11 -3.18 1.68 -11.53
N ARG A 12 -2.92 1.55 -10.22
CA ARG A 12 -1.70 2.00 -9.53
C ARG A 12 -1.03 0.87 -8.75
N GLU A 13 -1.52 -0.36 -8.88
CA GLU A 13 -1.10 -1.53 -8.10
C GLU A 13 0.40 -1.73 -8.20
N GLN A 14 0.93 -1.73 -9.42
CA GLN A 14 2.36 -1.89 -9.66
C GLN A 14 3.19 -0.76 -9.05
N ALA A 15 2.76 0.50 -9.25
CA ALA A 15 3.47 1.66 -8.71
C ALA A 15 3.52 1.63 -7.17
N LEU A 16 2.45 1.18 -6.53
CA LEU A 16 2.40 1.00 -5.09
C LEU A 16 3.31 -0.15 -4.65
N THR A 17 3.26 -1.32 -5.29
CA THR A 17 4.15 -2.44 -4.96
C THR A 17 5.63 -2.04 -5.08
N GLU A 18 6.03 -1.34 -6.14
CA GLU A 18 7.40 -0.88 -6.34
C GLU A 18 7.84 0.19 -5.32
N LEU A 19 6.93 1.10 -4.96
CA LEU A 19 7.19 2.12 -3.93
C LEU A 19 7.53 1.47 -2.59
N PHE A 20 6.72 0.51 -2.15
CA PHE A 20 6.96 -0.22 -0.90
C PHE A 20 8.23 -1.07 -1.00
N ALA A 21 8.44 -1.78 -2.12
CA ALA A 21 9.65 -2.57 -2.35
C ALA A 21 10.92 -1.72 -2.18
N THR A 22 10.96 -0.55 -2.83
CA THR A 22 12.11 0.36 -2.82
C THR A 22 12.35 0.95 -1.43
N THR A 23 11.27 1.35 -0.75
CA THR A 23 11.32 1.97 0.57
C THR A 23 11.88 1.00 1.61
N PHE A 24 11.34 -0.22 1.66
CA PHE A 24 11.78 -1.24 2.61
C PHE A 24 13.13 -1.85 2.23
N THR A 25 13.46 -1.97 0.94
CA THR A 25 14.82 -2.33 0.51
C THR A 25 15.86 -1.36 1.03
N THR A 26 15.56 -0.06 0.96
CA THR A 26 16.49 0.99 1.40
C THR A 26 16.64 1.03 2.93
N SER A 27 15.57 0.73 3.67
CA SER A 27 15.55 0.79 5.13
C SER A 27 16.09 -0.49 5.79
N GLU A 28 15.71 -1.65 5.27
CA GLU A 28 15.83 -2.95 5.97
C GLU A 28 16.54 -4.03 5.13
N GLY A 29 16.77 -3.74 3.84
CA GLY A 29 17.48 -4.63 2.93
C GLY A 29 16.56 -5.35 1.93
N PRO A 30 17.16 -6.00 0.90
CA PRO A 30 16.42 -6.52 -0.25
C PRO A 30 15.40 -7.59 0.10
N ASP A 31 15.69 -8.43 1.10
CA ASP A 31 14.78 -9.51 1.52
C ASP A 31 13.49 -8.94 2.12
N GLU A 32 13.61 -7.94 2.99
CA GLU A 32 12.44 -7.25 3.57
C GLU A 32 11.68 -6.46 2.50
N GLY A 33 12.41 -5.80 1.60
CA GLY A 33 11.80 -5.11 0.47
C GLY A 33 10.95 -6.04 -0.40
N ALA A 34 11.45 -7.23 -0.72
CA ALA A 34 10.69 -8.24 -1.47
C ALA A 34 9.48 -8.76 -0.69
N LEU A 35 9.65 -9.05 0.61
CA LEU A 35 8.57 -9.52 1.49
C LEU A 35 7.41 -8.52 1.56
N ILE A 36 7.72 -7.24 1.76
CA ILE A 36 6.69 -6.19 1.84
C ILE A 36 6.07 -5.92 0.46
N ALA A 37 6.83 -6.03 -0.63
CA ALA A 37 6.28 -5.91 -1.98
C ALA A 37 5.23 -6.98 -2.27
N ASP A 38 5.53 -8.24 -1.91
CA ASP A 38 4.60 -9.36 -2.03
C ASP A 38 3.35 -9.12 -1.18
N LEU A 39 3.50 -8.71 0.08
CA LEU A 39 2.38 -8.36 0.95
C LEU A 39 1.49 -7.28 0.33
N VAL A 40 2.07 -6.19 -0.18
CA VAL A 40 1.31 -5.10 -0.79
C VAL A 40 0.56 -5.58 -2.03
N ARG A 41 1.21 -6.35 -2.91
CA ARG A 41 0.57 -6.93 -4.09
C ARG A 41 -0.65 -7.76 -3.67
N ASP A 42 -0.49 -8.64 -2.69
CA ASP A 42 -1.54 -9.55 -2.25
C ASP A 42 -2.69 -8.78 -1.56
N LEU A 43 -2.39 -7.76 -0.75
CA LEU A 43 -3.40 -6.88 -0.17
C LEU A 43 -4.25 -6.18 -1.25
N LEU A 44 -3.62 -5.66 -2.31
CA LEU A 44 -4.33 -4.96 -3.38
C LEU A 44 -5.14 -5.91 -4.28
N ALA A 45 -4.64 -7.13 -4.51
CA ALA A 45 -5.26 -8.11 -5.39
C ALA A 45 -6.40 -8.90 -4.72
N GLU A 46 -6.24 -9.25 -3.45
CA GLU A 46 -7.09 -10.24 -2.78
C GLU A 46 -8.06 -9.62 -1.76
N THR A 47 -7.76 -8.43 -1.23
CA THR A 47 -8.65 -7.80 -0.24
C THR A 47 -9.92 -7.28 -0.92
N PRO A 48 -11.13 -7.63 -0.41
CA PRO A 48 -12.37 -7.08 -0.94
C PRO A 48 -12.36 -5.54 -0.93
N THR A 49 -12.82 -4.92 -2.01
CA THR A 49 -12.81 -3.44 -2.17
C THR A 49 -13.53 -2.69 -1.04
N LYS A 50 -14.49 -3.31 -0.37
CA LYS A 50 -15.19 -2.75 0.81
C LYS A 50 -14.33 -2.73 2.08
N ASP A 51 -13.29 -3.56 2.13
CA ASP A 51 -12.46 -3.83 3.30
C ASP A 51 -11.04 -3.27 3.17
N ILE A 52 -10.73 -2.57 2.08
CA ILE A 52 -9.44 -1.90 1.86
C ILE A 52 -9.60 -0.40 1.58
N ARG A 53 -8.71 0.42 2.17
CA ARG A 53 -8.61 1.86 1.90
C ARG A 53 -7.16 2.22 1.66
N VAL A 54 -6.89 2.84 0.52
CA VAL A 54 -5.54 3.27 0.11
C VAL A 54 -5.53 4.77 -0.04
N PHE A 55 -4.53 5.41 0.57
CA PHE A 55 -4.25 6.83 0.44
C PHE A 55 -2.87 6.99 -0.17
N CYS A 56 -2.75 7.88 -1.16
CA CYS A 56 -1.49 8.17 -1.85
C CYS A 56 -1.13 9.64 -1.64
N ALA A 57 0.13 9.91 -1.33
CA ALA A 57 0.73 11.23 -1.45
C ALA A 57 1.29 11.37 -2.87
N GLU A 58 0.81 12.36 -3.62
CA GLU A 58 1.23 12.63 -4.98
C GLU A 58 1.94 13.98 -5.07
N ASP A 59 3.07 14.02 -5.77
CA ASP A 59 3.74 15.24 -6.21
C ASP A 59 3.95 15.17 -7.72
N GLU A 60 3.52 16.21 -8.43
CA GLU A 60 3.55 16.26 -9.91
C GLU A 60 2.94 15.03 -10.62
N GLY A 61 1.97 14.37 -9.99
CA GLY A 61 1.30 13.18 -10.52
C GLY A 61 2.02 11.86 -10.27
N LEU A 62 3.16 11.90 -9.58
CA LEU A 62 3.91 10.72 -9.12
C LEU A 62 3.52 10.39 -7.68
N VAL A 63 3.25 9.11 -7.41
CA VAL A 63 3.01 8.63 -6.04
C VAL A 63 4.35 8.56 -5.32
N ILE A 64 4.53 9.40 -4.31
CA ILE A 64 5.76 9.50 -3.50
C ILE A 64 5.62 8.88 -2.11
N GLY A 65 4.41 8.46 -1.75
CA GLY A 65 4.09 7.84 -0.47
C GLY A 65 2.70 7.21 -0.51
N ALA A 66 2.47 6.17 0.27
CA ALA A 66 1.16 5.55 0.39
C ALA A 66 0.92 4.94 1.76
N ALA A 67 -0.35 4.87 2.15
CA ALA A 67 -0.81 4.17 3.34
C ALA A 67 -1.98 3.26 2.96
N ILE A 68 -1.88 1.98 3.31
CA ILE A 68 -2.87 0.94 3.01
C ILE A 68 -3.48 0.49 4.35
N PHE A 69 -4.79 0.58 4.45
CA PHE A 69 -5.56 0.12 5.60
C PHE A 69 -6.48 -1.00 5.17
N THR A 70 -6.47 -2.12 5.89
CA THR A 70 -7.42 -3.22 5.71
C THR A 70 -8.23 -3.46 6.98
N ARG A 71 -9.44 -4.01 6.81
CA ARG A 71 -10.26 -4.44 7.93
C ARG A 71 -9.70 -5.72 8.54
N LEU A 72 -9.37 -5.65 9.81
CA LEU A 72 -9.02 -6.80 10.62
C LEU A 72 -10.25 -7.25 11.43
N THR A 73 -10.58 -8.54 11.37
CA THR A 73 -11.73 -9.11 12.10
C THR A 73 -11.23 -10.25 12.97
N TYR A 74 -11.55 -10.21 14.27
CA TYR A 74 -11.27 -11.29 15.21
C TYR A 74 -12.58 -11.97 15.56
N SER A 75 -12.72 -13.26 15.20
CA SER A 75 -13.97 -14.01 15.38
C SER A 75 -14.42 -14.15 16.84
N HIS A 76 -13.53 -13.89 17.80
CA HIS A 76 -13.78 -14.01 19.24
C HIS A 76 -13.82 -12.66 19.97
N ASP A 77 -13.71 -11.55 19.24
CA ASP A 77 -13.83 -10.21 19.82
C ASP A 77 -15.31 -9.78 19.78
N PRO A 78 -16.00 -9.66 20.92
CA PRO A 78 -17.39 -9.25 20.96
C PRO A 78 -17.49 -7.77 20.57
N HIS A 79 -17.90 -7.52 19.32
CA HIS A 79 -18.24 -6.18 18.83
C HIS A 79 -19.40 -5.54 19.62
#